data_AF-A0AAU1XQG3-F1
#
_entry.id   AF-A0AAU1XQG3-F1
#
_cell.length_a   1.000
_cell.length_b   1.000
_cell.length_c   1.000
_cell.angle_alpha   90.00
_cell.angle_beta   90.00
_cell.angle_gamma   90.00
#
_symmetry.space_group_name_H-M   'P 1'
#
loop_
_entity.id
_entity.type
_entity.pdbx_description
1 polymer ?
#
loop_
_entity_poly.entity_id
_entity_poly.type
_entity_poly.pdbx_seq_one_letter_code
_entity_poly.pdbx_strand_id
1 'polypeptide(L)'
;MLLYAQTPARRNRQILADLIAVVLIAAAVWFALAVHGAIMLLAEPGRKVESSGESLATALDDAGDTASNVPLVGDLLKKPFQSAADAGTGLADAGQSLQDTVSQVATLAAVALIVLPVAFVLLLWLPLRLRWIRRSAVIRRLLEAPGGADLLALRALTGPPGDLSAIPAPPGGLADAWRRGDRQVVAALSEMALRRAGLRP
;
A
#
# COMPACT_ATOMS: atom_id res chain seq x y z
N MET A 1 -4.49 25.28 -1.59
CA MET A 1 -3.65 24.31 -2.33
C MET A 1 -4.54 23.54 -3.29
N LEU A 2 -4.15 23.42 -4.57
CA LEU A 2 -4.95 22.70 -5.58
C LEU A 2 -4.65 21.21 -5.52
N LEU A 3 -5.63 20.41 -5.09
CA LEU A 3 -5.51 18.95 -4.97
C LEU A 3 -5.74 18.21 -6.31
N TYR A 4 -6.31 18.87 -7.33
CA TYR A 4 -6.68 18.26 -8.61
C TYR A 4 -6.50 19.20 -9.81
N ALA A 5 -6.16 18.63 -10.98
CA ALA A 5 -6.04 19.39 -12.24
C ALA A 5 -7.41 19.85 -12.71
N GLN A 6 -7.50 21.09 -13.20
CA GLN A 6 -8.76 21.70 -13.64
C GLN A 6 -9.09 21.43 -15.13
N THR A 7 -8.19 20.76 -15.86
CA THR A 7 -8.44 20.26 -17.22
C THR A 7 -9.00 18.82 -17.18
N PRO A 8 -10.13 18.54 -17.85
CA PRO A 8 -10.87 17.27 -17.69
C PRO A 8 -10.07 16.03 -18.09
N ALA A 9 -9.24 16.11 -19.13
CA ALA A 9 -8.40 14.99 -19.58
C ALA A 9 -7.32 14.59 -18.55
N ARG A 10 -6.73 15.55 -17.84
CA ARG A 10 -5.73 15.27 -16.79
C ARG A 10 -6.39 14.89 -15.47
N ARG A 11 -7.55 15.47 -15.14
CA ARG A 11 -8.36 15.08 -13.99
C ARG A 11 -8.77 13.61 -14.07
N ASN A 12 -9.26 13.15 -15.23
CA ASN A 12 -9.68 11.76 -15.41
C ASN A 12 -8.51 10.77 -15.30
N ARG A 13 -7.32 11.13 -15.82
CA ARG A 13 -6.10 10.32 -15.61
C ARG A 13 -5.67 10.24 -14.15
N GLN A 14 -5.82 11.33 -13.40
CA GLN A 14 -5.54 11.35 -11.96
C GLN A 14 -6.53 10.47 -11.18
N ILE A 15 -7.83 10.61 -11.46
CA ILE A 15 -8.87 9.76 -10.85
C ILE A 15 -8.63 8.30 -11.18
N LEU A 16 -8.32 7.98 -12.45
CA LEU A 16 -8.04 6.61 -12.86
C LEU A 16 -6.78 6.06 -12.19
N ALA A 17 -5.72 6.85 -12.08
CA ALA A 17 -4.50 6.44 -11.38
C ALA A 17 -4.74 6.22 -9.88
N ASP A 18 -5.51 7.10 -9.23
CA ASP A 18 -5.89 6.98 -7.82
C ASP A 18 -6.77 5.73 -7.63
N LEU A 19 -7.73 5.49 -8.53
CA LEU A 19 -8.59 4.30 -8.51
C LEU A 19 -7.79 3.02 -8.70
N ILE A 20 -6.88 2.97 -9.67
CA ILE A 20 -5.98 1.83 -9.90
C ILE A 20 -5.13 1.57 -8.66
N ALA A 21 -4.57 2.62 -8.04
CA ALA A 21 -3.80 2.48 -6.80
C ALA A 21 -4.65 1.87 -5.68
N VAL A 22 -5.87 2.38 -5.47
CA VAL A 22 -6.80 1.84 -4.45
C VAL A 22 -7.16 0.39 -4.73
N VAL A 23 -7.49 0.06 -5.99
CA VAL A 23 -7.82 -1.32 -6.39
C VAL A 23 -6.65 -2.26 -6.18
N LEU A 24 -5.42 -1.85 -6.54
CA LEU A 24 -4.22 -2.66 -6.33
C LEU A 24 -3.94 -2.88 -4.84
N ILE A 25 -4.09 -1.85 -4.01
CA ILE A 25 -3.94 -1.96 -2.56
C ILE A 25 -4.99 -2.92 -1.99
N ALA A 26 -6.26 -2.76 -2.37
CA ALA A 26 -7.34 -3.64 -1.92
C ALA A 26 -7.11 -5.09 -2.36
N ALA A 27 -6.68 -5.32 -3.61
CA ALA A 27 -6.35 -6.64 -4.12
C ALA A 27 -5.17 -7.27 -3.37
N ALA A 28 -4.12 -6.50 -3.06
CA ALA A 28 -2.98 -6.98 -2.29
C ALA A 28 -3.37 -7.37 -0.86
N VAL A 29 -4.19 -6.55 -0.19
CA VAL A 29 -4.71 -6.87 1.15
C VAL A 29 -5.58 -8.13 1.11
N TRP A 30 -6.49 -8.23 0.15
CA TRP A 30 -7.34 -9.41 -0.02
C TRP A 30 -6.50 -10.67 -0.25
N PHE A 31 -5.51 -10.60 -1.13
CA PHE A 31 -4.60 -11.71 -1.40
C PHE A 31 -3.77 -12.09 -0.16
N ALA A 32 -3.24 -11.12 0.58
CA ALA A 32 -2.50 -11.38 1.82
C ALA A 32 -3.35 -12.06 2.89
N LEU A 33 -4.62 -11.66 3.05
CA LEU A 33 -5.57 -12.30 3.97
C LEU A 33 -5.90 -13.73 3.54
N ALA A 34 -6.07 -13.98 2.24
CA ALA A 34 -6.28 -15.32 1.72
C ALA A 34 -5.08 -16.24 1.99
N VAL A 35 -3.86 -15.74 1.75
CA VAL A 35 -2.62 -16.48 2.04
C VAL A 35 -2.46 -16.73 3.54
N HIS A 36 -2.72 -15.73 4.40
CA HIS A 36 -2.69 -15.88 5.84
C HIS A 36 -3.63 -16.99 6.31
N GLY A 37 -4.89 -16.96 5.85
CA GLY A 37 -5.88 -17.99 6.16
C GLY A 37 -5.42 -19.38 5.72
N ALA A 38 -4.89 -19.50 4.50
CA ALA A 38 -4.36 -20.76 3.98
C ALA A 38 -3.18 -21.30 4.83
N ILE A 39 -2.29 -20.44 5.31
CA ILE A 39 -1.20 -20.85 6.19
C ILE A 39 -1.74 -21.26 7.57
N MET A 40 -2.74 -20.55 8.11
CA MET A 40 -3.35 -20.88 9.40
C MET A 40 -4.06 -22.25 9.43
N LEU A 41 -4.45 -22.81 8.27
CA LEU A 41 -4.92 -24.20 8.19
C LEU A 41 -3.83 -25.20 8.62
N LEU A 42 -2.54 -24.87 8.45
CA LEU A 42 -1.43 -25.70 8.90
C LEU A 42 -1.30 -25.76 10.44
N ALA A 43 -2.01 -24.89 11.17
CA ALA A 43 -2.03 -24.92 12.63
C ALA A 43 -3.05 -25.93 13.19
N GLU A 44 -4.04 -26.38 12.40
CA GLU A 44 -5.05 -27.35 12.85
C GLU A 44 -4.46 -28.68 13.32
N PRO A 45 -3.49 -29.30 12.60
CA PRO A 45 -2.81 -30.49 13.10
C PRO A 45 -2.12 -30.25 14.44
N GLY A 46 -1.49 -29.08 14.64
CA GLY A 46 -0.84 -28.69 15.88
C GLY A 46 -1.81 -28.66 17.06
N ARG A 47 -2.99 -28.05 16.91
CA ARG A 47 -4.06 -28.04 17.93
C ARG A 47 -4.53 -29.43 18.30
N LYS A 48 -4.64 -30.31 17.30
CA LYS A 48 -5.07 -31.69 17.52
C LYS A 48 -4.02 -32.49 18.27
N VAL A 49 -2.74 -32.27 17.97
CA VAL A 49 -1.61 -32.87 18.71
C VAL A 49 -1.56 -32.34 20.14
N GLU A 50 -1.70 -31.02 20.33
CA GLU A 50 -1.75 -30.36 21.64
C GLU A 50 -2.82 -30.98 22.55
N SER A 51 -4.08 -30.92 22.11
CA SER A 51 -5.23 -31.45 22.87
C SER A 51 -5.15 -32.96 23.11
N SER A 52 -4.67 -33.73 22.14
CA SER A 52 -4.50 -35.18 22.32
C SER A 52 -3.36 -35.51 23.29
N GLY A 53 -2.26 -34.75 23.26
CA GLY A 53 -1.13 -34.88 24.17
C GLY A 53 -1.51 -34.54 25.60
N GLU A 54 -2.23 -33.44 25.81
CA GLU A 54 -2.70 -32.99 27.13
C GLU A 54 -3.71 -33.98 27.74
N SER A 55 -4.65 -34.47 26.92
CA SER A 55 -5.62 -35.51 27.33
C SER A 55 -4.92 -36.82 27.71
N LEU A 56 -3.93 -37.24 26.91
CA LEU A 56 -3.13 -38.43 27.18
C LEU A 56 -2.29 -38.27 28.46
N ALA A 57 -1.65 -37.11 28.63
CA ALA A 57 -0.86 -36.80 29.82
C ALA A 57 -1.71 -36.88 31.09
N THR A 58 -2.88 -36.24 31.08
CA THR A 58 -3.82 -36.25 32.20
C THR A 58 -4.27 -37.67 32.54
N ALA A 59 -4.69 -38.46 31.53
CA ALA A 59 -5.14 -39.82 31.76
C ALA A 59 -4.05 -40.75 32.31
N LEU A 60 -2.79 -40.54 31.90
CA LEU A 60 -1.64 -41.31 32.39
C LEU A 60 -1.24 -40.90 33.80
N ASP A 61 -1.33 -39.61 34.14
CA ASP A 61 -1.06 -39.13 35.49
C ASP A 61 -2.10 -39.67 36.48
N ASP A 62 -3.40 -39.59 36.15
CA ASP A 62 -4.50 -40.17 36.92
C ASP A 62 -4.33 -41.70 37.11
N ALA A 63 -3.89 -42.40 36.06
CA ALA A 63 -3.60 -43.83 36.13
C ALA A 63 -2.39 -44.14 37.03
N GLY A 64 -1.35 -43.31 36.98
CA GLY A 64 -0.17 -43.41 37.85
C GLY A 64 -0.53 -43.21 39.32
N ASP A 65 -1.36 -42.22 39.63
CA ASP A 65 -1.86 -41.98 40.98
C ASP A 65 -2.76 -43.10 41.48
N THR A 66 -3.63 -43.63 40.63
CA THR A 66 -4.45 -44.81 40.97
C THR A 66 -3.57 -46.04 41.24
N ALA A 67 -2.58 -46.29 40.39
CA ALA A 67 -1.66 -47.42 40.51
C ALA A 67 -0.78 -47.33 41.77
N SER A 68 -0.47 -46.11 42.23
CA SER A 68 0.30 -45.89 43.46
C SER A 68 -0.38 -46.43 44.73
N ASN A 69 -1.70 -46.62 44.69
CA ASN A 69 -2.47 -47.18 45.81
C ASN A 69 -2.37 -48.70 45.96
N VAL A 70 -1.66 -49.41 45.06
CA VAL A 70 -1.50 -50.87 45.13
C VAL A 70 -0.41 -51.25 46.15
N PRO A 71 -0.72 -52.06 47.19
CA PRO A 71 0.27 -52.48 48.17
C PRO A 71 1.45 -53.24 47.53
N LEU A 72 2.67 -53.03 48.05
CA LEU A 72 3.93 -53.66 47.64
C LEU A 72 4.48 -53.28 46.24
N VAL A 73 3.66 -52.84 45.29
CA VAL A 73 4.10 -52.54 43.91
C VAL A 73 3.69 -51.15 43.37
N GLY A 74 2.94 -50.35 44.13
CA GLY A 74 2.40 -49.07 43.65
C GLY A 74 3.47 -48.09 43.15
N ASP A 75 4.59 -47.95 43.86
CA ASP A 75 5.69 -47.08 43.45
C ASP A 75 6.40 -47.56 42.15
N LEU A 76 6.43 -48.87 41.92
CA LEU A 76 7.00 -49.46 40.70
C LEU A 76 6.09 -49.21 39.48
N LEU A 77 4.78 -49.10 39.70
CA LEU A 77 3.80 -48.81 38.66
C LEU A 77 3.66 -47.31 38.41
N LYS A 78 3.77 -46.45 39.43
CA LYS A 78 3.63 -44.99 39.30
C LYS A 78 4.67 -44.37 38.34
N LYS A 79 5.94 -44.78 38.45
CA LYS A 79 7.04 -44.25 37.62
C LYS A 79 6.80 -44.33 36.11
N PRO A 80 6.50 -45.50 35.51
CA PRO A 80 6.29 -45.59 34.06
C PRO A 80 5.06 -44.79 33.60
N PHE A 81 4.00 -44.68 34.42
CA PHE A 81 2.84 -43.83 34.10
C PHE A 81 3.20 -42.34 34.11
N GLN A 82 3.94 -41.87 35.11
CA GLN A 82 4.43 -40.48 35.16
C GLN A 82 5.37 -40.16 33.99
N SER A 83 6.32 -41.05 33.66
CA SER A 83 7.18 -40.85 32.49
C SER A 83 6.40 -40.81 31.18
N ALA A 84 5.31 -41.57 31.06
CA ALA A 84 4.44 -41.52 29.90
C ALA A 84 3.59 -40.23 29.88
N ALA A 85 3.15 -39.73 31.04
CA ALA A 85 2.46 -38.45 31.18
C ALA A 85 3.38 -37.26 30.78
N ASP A 86 4.64 -37.28 31.20
CA ASP A 86 5.66 -36.31 30.79
C ASP A 86 5.86 -36.31 29.27
N ALA A 87 5.89 -37.49 28.65
CA ALA A 87 5.97 -37.63 27.20
C ALA A 87 4.71 -37.07 26.50
N GLY A 88 3.52 -37.29 27.07
CA GLY A 88 2.27 -36.69 26.60
C GLY A 88 2.29 -35.16 26.67
N THR A 89 2.83 -34.61 27.75
CA THR A 89 3.03 -33.16 27.93
C THR A 89 4.01 -32.61 26.89
N GLY A 90 5.13 -33.31 26.65
CA GLY A 90 6.07 -32.92 25.60
C GLY A 90 5.49 -32.93 24.19
N LEU A 91 4.56 -33.86 23.90
CA LEU A 91 3.79 -33.83 22.64
C LEU A 91 2.86 -32.62 22.60
N ALA A 92 2.22 -32.28 23.72
CA ALA A 92 1.34 -31.13 23.79
C ALA A 92 2.09 -29.82 23.51
N ASP A 93 3.23 -29.64 24.17
CA ASP A 93 4.14 -28.50 23.97
C ASP A 93 4.64 -28.39 22.53
N ALA A 94 4.97 -29.53 21.90
CA ALA A 94 5.36 -29.55 20.49
C ALA A 94 4.20 -29.13 19.57
N GLY A 95 2.97 -29.57 19.87
CA GLY A 95 1.75 -29.15 19.18
C GLY A 95 1.53 -27.64 19.28
N GLN A 96 1.74 -27.06 20.46
CA GLN A 96 1.65 -25.61 20.69
C GLN A 96 2.76 -24.83 19.96
N SER A 97 4.01 -25.27 20.04
CA SER A 97 5.15 -24.63 19.36
C SER A 97 4.98 -24.58 17.84
N LEU A 98 4.41 -25.64 17.25
CA LEU A 98 4.08 -25.66 15.82
C LEU A 98 3.03 -24.59 15.47
N GLN A 99 1.98 -24.45 16.27
CA GLN A 99 0.95 -23.43 16.05
C GLN A 99 1.53 -22.01 16.11
N ASP A 100 2.37 -21.74 17.10
CA ASP A 100 3.02 -20.44 17.26
C ASP A 100 3.92 -20.12 16.06
N THR A 101 4.69 -21.11 15.59
CA THR A 101 5.56 -20.95 14.41
C THR A 101 4.73 -20.69 13.14
N VAL A 102 3.66 -21.46 12.92
CA VAL A 102 2.75 -21.27 11.78
C VAL A 102 2.11 -19.89 11.82
N SER A 103 1.67 -19.44 13.00
CA SER A 103 1.08 -18.11 13.20
C SER A 103 2.05 -16.98 12.90
N GLN A 104 3.30 -17.09 13.36
CA GLN A 104 4.36 -16.13 13.05
C GLN A 104 4.67 -16.07 11.55
N VAL A 105 4.79 -17.23 10.89
CA VAL A 105 5.02 -17.31 9.43
C VAL A 105 3.84 -16.72 8.67
N ALA A 106 2.61 -17.06 9.05
CA ALA A 106 1.40 -16.52 8.42
C ALA A 106 1.33 -15.00 8.54
N THR A 107 1.70 -14.46 9.70
CA THR A 107 1.70 -13.01 9.95
C THR A 107 2.80 -12.32 9.15
N LEU A 108 4.02 -12.85 9.17
CA LEU A 108 5.15 -12.26 8.45
C LEU A 108 4.92 -12.29 6.93
N ALA A 109 4.40 -13.39 6.40
CA ALA A 109 4.05 -13.51 5.00
C ALA A 109 2.96 -12.51 4.60
N ALA A 110 1.89 -12.38 5.39
CA ALA A 110 0.83 -11.41 5.14
C ALA A 110 1.34 -9.96 5.16
N VAL A 111 2.17 -9.60 6.14
CA VAL A 111 2.78 -8.27 6.22
C VAL A 111 3.65 -8.00 5.01
N ALA A 112 4.52 -8.93 4.61
CA ALA A 112 5.36 -8.77 3.42
C ALA A 112 4.52 -8.60 2.15
N LEU A 113 3.47 -9.40 2.00
CA LEU A 113 2.53 -9.36 0.88
C LEU A 113 1.70 -8.07 0.82
N ILE A 114 1.53 -7.36 1.92
CA ILE A 114 0.89 -6.03 1.93
C ILE A 114 1.94 -4.96 1.67
N VAL A 115 3.04 -4.95 2.43
CA VAL A 115 4.02 -3.86 2.43
C VAL A 115 4.72 -3.73 1.09
N LEU A 116 5.16 -4.83 0.47
CA LEU A 116 5.89 -4.78 -0.80
C LEU A 116 5.07 -4.13 -1.93
N PRO A 117 3.85 -4.60 -2.28
CA PRO A 117 3.07 -4.00 -3.34
C PRO A 117 2.58 -2.59 -2.98
N VAL A 118 2.20 -2.33 -1.72
CA VAL A 118 1.80 -0.97 -1.30
C VAL A 118 2.97 0.01 -1.44
N ALA A 119 4.17 -0.37 -0.98
CA ALA A 119 5.37 0.44 -1.12
C ALA A 119 5.72 0.66 -2.60
N PHE A 120 5.60 -0.36 -3.44
CA PHE A 120 5.83 -0.24 -4.88
C PHE A 120 4.85 0.75 -5.55
N VAL A 121 3.55 0.63 -5.25
CA VAL A 121 2.52 1.54 -5.74
C VAL A 121 2.81 2.97 -5.27
N LEU A 122 3.14 3.17 -4.00
CA LEU A 122 3.48 4.48 -3.45
C LEU A 122 4.75 5.05 -4.09
N LEU A 123 5.80 4.24 -4.26
CA LEU A 123 7.06 4.67 -4.88
C LEU A 123 6.88 5.10 -6.33
N LEU A 124 5.98 4.47 -7.07
CA LEU A 124 5.70 4.86 -8.45
C LEU A 124 4.73 6.05 -8.51
N TRP A 125 3.68 6.06 -7.69
CA TRP A 125 2.61 7.07 -7.76
C TRP A 125 2.96 8.40 -7.07
N LEU A 126 3.58 8.34 -5.88
CA LEU A 126 3.86 9.51 -5.05
C LEU A 126 4.80 10.55 -5.69
N PRO A 127 5.94 10.18 -6.33
CA PRO A 127 6.83 11.17 -6.92
C PRO A 127 6.21 11.86 -8.14
N LEU A 128 5.42 11.14 -8.95
CA LEU A 128 4.69 11.75 -10.06
C LEU A 128 3.66 12.77 -9.55
N ARG A 129 2.92 12.43 -8.49
CA ARG A 129 1.92 13.31 -7.89
C ARG A 129 2.55 14.53 -7.23
N LEU A 130 3.62 14.33 -6.45
CA LEU A 130 4.36 15.42 -5.80
C LEU A 130 5.01 16.37 -6.82
N ARG A 131 5.60 15.85 -7.89
CA ARG A 131 6.15 16.68 -8.98
C ARG A 131 5.08 17.54 -9.62
N TRP A 132 3.87 17.00 -9.81
CA TRP A 132 2.76 17.78 -10.37
C TRP A 132 2.28 18.86 -9.39
N ILE A 133 2.06 18.54 -8.12
CA ILE A 133 1.64 19.51 -7.09
C ILE A 133 2.66 20.67 -7.00
N ARG A 134 3.96 20.35 -6.97
CA ARG A 134 5.03 21.36 -6.94
C ARG A 134 5.03 22.24 -8.19
N ARG A 135 4.92 21.65 -9.39
CA ARG A 135 4.88 22.41 -10.65
C ARG A 135 3.68 23.34 -10.73
N SER A 136 2.49 22.86 -10.36
CA SER A 136 1.27 23.67 -10.35
C SER A 136 1.36 24.82 -9.34
N ALA A 137 1.95 24.59 -8.17
CA ALA A 137 2.16 25.63 -7.17
C ALA A 137 3.15 26.72 -7.66
N VAL A 138 4.24 26.33 -8.33
CA VAL A 138 5.22 27.27 -8.90
C VAL A 138 4.57 28.12 -10.00
N ILE A 139 3.79 27.52 -10.90
CA ILE A 139 3.14 28.23 -12.01
C ILE A 139 2.09 29.22 -11.48
N ARG A 140 1.34 28.85 -10.44
CA ARG A 140 0.37 29.75 -9.80
C ARG A 140 1.06 30.93 -9.10
N ARG A 141 2.17 30.69 -8.40
CA ARG A 141 2.99 31.77 -7.82
C ARG A 141 3.58 32.68 -8.89
N LEU A 142 3.93 32.13 -10.06
CA LEU A 142 4.41 32.93 -11.19
C LEU A 142 3.33 33.86 -11.73
N LEU A 143 2.07 33.41 -11.78
CA LEU A 143 0.94 34.23 -12.21
C LEU A 143 0.66 35.39 -11.25
N GLU A 144 0.77 35.14 -9.95
CA GLU A 144 0.56 36.13 -8.88
C GLU A 144 1.71 37.16 -8.78
N ALA A 145 2.85 36.92 -9.45
CA ALA A 145 3.99 37.84 -9.46
C ALA A 145 3.79 39.02 -10.44
N PRO A 146 4.36 40.21 -10.16
CA PRO A 146 4.35 41.33 -11.10
C PRO A 146 4.96 40.93 -12.45
N GLY A 147 4.24 41.13 -13.55
CA GLY A 147 4.66 40.69 -14.90
C GLY A 147 4.51 39.18 -15.16
N GLY A 148 3.87 38.44 -14.25
CA GLY A 148 3.68 37.00 -14.32
C GLY A 148 2.98 36.49 -15.58
N ALA A 149 1.96 37.22 -16.05
CA ALA A 149 1.27 36.93 -17.31
C ALA A 149 2.22 36.96 -18.52
N ASP A 150 3.19 37.87 -18.50
CA ASP A 150 4.15 38.05 -19.59
C ASP A 150 5.22 36.94 -19.61
N LEU A 151 5.66 36.51 -18.42
CA LEU A 151 6.52 35.34 -18.26
C LEU A 151 5.82 34.04 -18.69
N LEU A 152 4.52 33.93 -18.42
CA LEU A 152 3.70 32.80 -18.88
C LEU A 152 3.49 32.85 -20.40
N ALA A 153 3.30 34.03 -20.97
CA ALA A 153 3.22 34.23 -22.41
C ALA A 153 4.53 33.82 -23.12
N LEU A 154 5.69 34.24 -22.57
CA LEU A 154 7.00 33.83 -23.05
C LEU A 154 7.16 32.30 -23.00
N ARG A 155 6.77 31.67 -21.89
CA ARG A 155 6.79 30.21 -21.74
C ARG A 155 5.88 29.50 -22.76
N ALA A 156 4.78 30.13 -23.14
CA ALA A 156 3.87 29.62 -24.17
C ALA A 156 4.56 29.61 -25.54
N LEU A 157 5.26 30.71 -25.88
CA LEU A 157 6.01 30.91 -27.12
C LEU A 157 7.22 29.97 -27.25
N THR A 158 7.94 29.69 -26.16
CA THR A 158 9.09 28.76 -26.16
C THR A 158 8.69 27.29 -25.96
N GLY A 159 7.39 27.00 -25.88
CA GLY A 159 6.86 25.66 -25.70
C GLY A 159 6.63 24.90 -27.02
N PRO A 160 6.03 23.70 -26.97
CA PRO A 160 5.76 22.92 -28.19
C PRO A 160 4.85 23.69 -29.17
N PRO A 161 5.13 23.64 -30.49
CA PRO A 161 4.50 24.50 -31.50
C PRO A 161 3.05 24.12 -31.82
N GLY A 162 2.65 22.87 -31.57
CA GLY A 162 1.33 22.34 -31.94
C GLY A 162 0.14 23.05 -31.28
N ASP A 163 0.36 23.72 -30.15
CA ASP A 163 -0.69 24.46 -29.44
C ASP A 163 -0.76 25.94 -29.88
N LEU A 164 0.28 26.47 -30.54
CA LEU A 164 0.31 27.87 -31.00
C LEU A 164 -0.64 28.12 -32.18
N SER A 165 -0.96 27.07 -32.94
CA SER A 165 -1.91 27.12 -34.06
C SER A 165 -3.36 27.34 -33.62
N ALA A 166 -3.68 27.14 -32.34
CA ALA A 166 -5.01 27.36 -31.79
C ALA A 166 -5.32 28.85 -31.56
N ILE A 167 -4.31 29.73 -31.56
CA ILE A 167 -4.50 31.17 -31.40
C ILE A 167 -4.48 31.81 -32.80
N PRO A 168 -5.54 32.56 -33.19
CA PRO A 168 -5.53 33.31 -34.44
C PRO A 168 -4.30 34.24 -34.49
N ALA A 169 -3.47 34.10 -35.52
CA ALA A 169 -2.27 34.90 -35.66
C ALA A 169 -2.64 36.34 -36.05
N PRO A 170 -2.31 37.36 -35.24
CA PRO A 170 -2.52 38.75 -35.60
C PRO A 170 -1.59 39.16 -36.77
N PRO A 171 -1.90 40.25 -37.49
CA PRO A 171 -0.99 40.79 -38.51
C PRO A 171 0.37 41.12 -37.88
N GLY A 172 1.45 40.56 -38.45
CA GLY A 172 2.81 40.60 -37.90
C GLY A 172 3.22 39.38 -37.05
N GLY A 173 2.27 38.49 -36.72
CA GLY A 173 2.53 37.24 -35.99
C GLY A 173 2.54 37.40 -34.46
N LEU A 174 2.42 36.27 -33.77
CA LEU A 174 2.29 36.22 -32.30
C LEU A 174 3.51 36.79 -31.56
N ALA A 175 4.72 36.59 -32.08
CA ALA A 175 5.95 37.07 -31.45
C ALA A 175 6.13 38.59 -31.53
N ASP A 176 5.55 39.23 -32.56
CA ASP A 176 5.59 40.67 -32.76
C ASP A 176 4.52 41.36 -31.91
N ALA A 177 3.31 40.81 -31.88
CA ALA A 177 2.24 41.29 -31.00
C ALA A 177 2.61 41.15 -29.50
N TRP A 178 3.31 40.08 -29.12
CA TRP A 178 3.88 39.94 -27.78
C TRP A 178 4.93 41.02 -27.47
N ARG A 179 5.88 41.29 -28.39
CA ARG A 179 6.90 42.34 -28.23
C ARG A 179 6.31 43.74 -28.09
N ARG A 180 5.16 44.01 -28.71
CA ARG A 180 4.42 45.28 -28.56
C ARG A 180 3.63 45.40 -27.26
N GLY A 181 3.58 44.35 -26.44
CA GLY A 181 2.81 44.33 -25.20
C GLY A 181 1.30 44.33 -25.42
N ASP A 182 0.81 43.74 -26.53
CA ASP A 182 -0.62 43.61 -26.79
C ASP A 182 -1.27 42.79 -25.67
N ARG A 183 -2.11 43.45 -24.85
CA ARG A 183 -2.74 42.83 -23.68
C ARG A 183 -3.61 41.62 -24.04
N GLN A 184 -4.26 41.63 -25.20
CA GLN A 184 -5.10 40.51 -25.63
C GLN A 184 -4.24 39.29 -25.98
N VAL A 185 -3.13 39.51 -26.69
CA VAL A 185 -2.22 38.42 -27.09
C VAL A 185 -1.46 37.87 -25.88
N VAL A 186 -0.98 38.74 -24.98
CA VAL A 186 -0.34 38.33 -23.73
C VAL A 186 -1.31 37.52 -22.87
N ALA A 187 -2.56 37.96 -22.72
CA ALA A 187 -3.59 37.23 -21.99
C ALA A 187 -3.86 35.84 -22.61
N ALA A 188 -4.05 35.77 -23.93
CA ALA A 188 -4.30 34.51 -24.63
C ALA A 188 -3.13 33.52 -24.53
N LEU A 189 -1.90 34.00 -24.68
CA LEU A 189 -0.68 33.18 -24.53
C LEU A 189 -0.52 32.70 -23.08
N SER A 190 -0.77 33.57 -22.10
CA SER A 190 -0.70 33.22 -20.67
C SER A 190 -1.75 32.17 -20.28
N GLU A 191 -2.98 32.31 -20.78
CA GLU A 191 -4.06 31.36 -20.53
C GLU A 191 -3.76 29.99 -21.15
N MET A 192 -3.17 29.96 -22.35
CA MET A 192 -2.69 28.73 -22.96
C MET A 192 -1.60 28.05 -22.13
N ALA A 193 -0.64 28.82 -21.59
CA ALA A 193 0.38 28.28 -20.69
C ALA A 193 -0.24 27.70 -19.40
N LEU A 194 -1.26 28.35 -18.84
CA LEU A 194 -2.03 27.86 -17.68
C LEU A 194 -2.78 26.57 -18.02
N ARG A 195 -3.46 26.52 -19.17
CA ARG A 195 -4.17 25.32 -19.64
C ARG A 195 -3.21 24.14 -19.85
N ARG A 196 -2.02 24.35 -20.43
CA ARG A 196 -0.95 23.33 -20.53
C ARG A 196 -0.47 22.83 -19.16
N ALA A 197 -0.44 23.71 -18.16
CA ALA A 197 -0.13 23.35 -16.78
C ALA A 197 -1.27 22.58 -16.09
N GLY A 198 -2.48 22.61 -16.64
CA GLY A 198 -3.69 22.01 -16.04
C GLY A 198 -4.40 22.94 -15.05
N LEU A 199 -4.16 24.25 -15.17
CA LEU A 199 -4.79 25.32 -14.39
C LEU A 199 -5.83 26.02 -15.28
N ARG A 200 -6.96 26.48 -14.72
CA ARG A 200 -7.82 27.45 -15.41
C ARG A 200 -7.28 28.87 -15.17
N PRO A 201 -7.49 29.78 -16.14
CA PRO A 201 -7.30 31.22 -15.92
C PRO A 201 -8.07 31.74 -14.70
#